data_AF-A0A0P4WIS9-F1
#
_entry.id   AF-A0A0P4WIS9-F1
#
_cell.length_a   1.000
_cell.length_b   1.000
_cell.length_c   1.000
_cell.angle_alpha   90.00
_cell.angle_beta   90.00
_cell.angle_gamma   90.00
#
_symmetry.space_group_name_H-M   'P 1'
#
loop_
_entity.id
_entity.type
_entity.pdbx_description
1 polymer ?
#
loop_
_entity_poly.entity_id
_entity_poly.type
_entity_poly.pdbx_seq_one_letter_code
_entity_poly.pdbx_strand_id
1 'polypeptide(L)'
;MAAGSGNDGRGGVHAQKVCGFFLQHKGRPCRMLVKAGRRYCGQHLVEENSQETTGQHKRIPCPLDPKHSCFEHRLEHHLTICNARVVMDLPHLRPNCNLRVCGDDVPSKVPLSSLPDEVLLAFISKLERIHAGNALLQTPLTLSESRFFVWMR
;
A
#
# COMPACT_ATOMS: atom_id res chain seq x y z
N MET A 1 14.01 5.80 -55.93
CA MET A 1 13.06 4.67 -55.94
C MET A 1 12.85 4.23 -54.50
N ALA A 2 11.60 4.24 -54.05
CA ALA A 2 11.21 4.06 -52.66
C ALA A 2 11.34 2.59 -52.21
N ALA A 3 11.81 2.36 -50.98
CA ALA A 3 11.61 1.11 -50.27
C ALA A 3 10.86 1.44 -48.97
N GLY A 4 9.55 1.23 -48.98
CA GLY A 4 8.67 1.44 -47.84
C GLY A 4 8.95 0.39 -46.76
N SER A 5 9.20 0.83 -45.53
CA SER A 5 9.23 -0.03 -44.36
C SER A 5 7.80 -0.44 -44.00
N GLY A 6 7.50 -1.72 -44.22
CA GLY A 6 6.23 -2.35 -43.87
C GLY A 6 5.96 -2.31 -42.37
N ASN A 7 4.78 -1.81 -42.04
CA ASN A 7 4.17 -1.84 -40.71
C ASN A 7 3.55 -3.22 -40.48
N ASP A 8 4.32 -4.14 -39.91
CA ASP A 8 3.81 -5.45 -39.49
C ASP A 8 3.36 -5.40 -38.03
N GLY A 9 2.18 -4.81 -37.84
CA GLY A 9 1.34 -5.02 -36.67
C GLY A 9 0.90 -6.48 -36.60
N ARG A 10 1.74 -7.35 -36.02
CA ARG A 10 1.36 -8.70 -35.63
C ARG A 10 1.32 -8.81 -34.12
N GLY A 11 0.08 -8.80 -33.59
CA GLY A 11 -0.24 -9.19 -32.22
C GLY A 11 0.24 -10.61 -31.95
N GLY A 12 1.44 -10.72 -31.40
CA GLY A 12 1.94 -11.95 -30.83
C GLY A 12 1.28 -12.17 -29.47
N VAL A 13 0.59 -13.29 -29.32
CA VAL A 13 0.22 -13.84 -28.02
C VAL A 13 1.53 -14.14 -27.28
N HIS A 14 2.09 -13.14 -26.59
CA HIS A 14 3.27 -13.33 -25.77
C HIS A 14 2.88 -14.29 -24.66
N ALA A 15 3.27 -15.56 -24.78
CA ALA A 15 3.25 -16.51 -23.68
C ALA A 15 3.89 -15.81 -22.48
N GLN A 16 3.09 -15.50 -21.47
CA GLN A 16 3.51 -14.67 -20.35
C GLN A 16 4.58 -15.45 -19.59
N LYS A 17 5.86 -15.11 -19.81
CA LYS A 17 6.98 -15.80 -19.18
C LYS A 17 6.96 -15.51 -17.67
N VAL A 18 7.17 -16.55 -16.88
CA VAL A 18 7.28 -16.48 -15.42
C VAL A 18 8.74 -16.21 -15.03
N CYS A 19 8.96 -15.53 -13.90
CA CYS A 19 10.28 -15.15 -13.42
C CYS A 19 11.16 -16.37 -13.14
N GLY A 20 12.39 -16.36 -13.69
CA GLY A 20 13.37 -17.43 -13.48
C GLY A 20 14.07 -17.45 -12.12
N PHE A 21 13.70 -16.58 -11.18
CA PHE A 21 14.38 -16.48 -9.87
C PHE A 21 13.91 -17.58 -8.92
N PHE A 22 14.85 -18.24 -8.21
CA PHE A 22 14.53 -19.28 -7.24
C PHE A 22 14.58 -18.75 -5.81
N LEU A 23 13.44 -18.80 -5.10
CA LEU A 23 13.33 -18.32 -3.73
C LEU A 23 13.85 -19.40 -2.77
N GLN A 24 15.14 -19.34 -2.40
CA GLN A 24 15.79 -20.34 -1.55
C GLN A 24 15.04 -20.62 -0.24
N HIS A 25 14.61 -19.56 0.48
CA HIS A 25 13.84 -19.70 1.72
C HIS A 25 12.45 -20.34 1.54
N LYS A 26 11.91 -20.35 0.31
CA LYS A 26 10.55 -20.84 0.02
C LYS A 26 10.53 -22.10 -0.84
N GLY A 27 11.70 -22.62 -1.25
CA GLY A 27 11.85 -23.84 -2.04
C GLY A 27 11.10 -23.84 -3.39
N ARG A 28 10.84 -22.67 -3.99
CA ARG A 28 10.06 -22.57 -5.24
C ARG A 28 10.55 -21.44 -6.15
N PRO A 29 10.30 -21.50 -7.47
CA PRO A 29 10.52 -20.38 -8.36
C PRO A 29 9.54 -19.24 -8.08
N CYS A 30 9.96 -18.01 -8.37
CA CYS A 30 9.13 -16.82 -8.31
C CYS A 30 8.01 -16.92 -9.34
N ARG A 31 6.74 -16.85 -8.89
CA ARG A 31 5.55 -16.95 -9.76
C ARG A 31 5.18 -15.63 -10.47
N MET A 32 6.00 -14.59 -10.31
CA MET A 32 5.68 -13.29 -10.90
C MET A 32 5.92 -13.29 -12.40
N LEU A 33 5.06 -12.58 -13.12
CA LEU A 33 5.19 -12.42 -14.56
C LEU A 33 6.36 -11.51 -14.93
N VAL A 34 6.97 -11.83 -16.06
CA VAL A 34 8.10 -11.10 -16.63
C VAL A 34 7.60 -10.24 -17.79
N LYS A 35 8.13 -9.02 -17.88
CA LYS A 35 7.89 -8.16 -19.04
C LYS A 35 8.52 -8.78 -20.29
N ALA A 36 7.90 -8.61 -21.45
CA ALA A 36 8.46 -9.06 -22.72
C ALA A 36 9.93 -8.61 -22.87
N GLY A 37 10.81 -9.56 -23.23
CA GLY A 37 12.25 -9.33 -23.41
C GLY A 37 13.11 -9.42 -22.13
N ARG A 38 12.57 -9.78 -20.97
CA ARG A 38 13.36 -9.96 -19.73
C ARG A 38 13.27 -11.39 -19.18
N ARG A 39 14.15 -11.75 -18.24
CA ARG A 39 14.15 -13.07 -17.56
C ARG A 39 13.59 -13.03 -16.13
N TYR A 40 13.62 -11.86 -15.48
CA TYR A 40 13.16 -11.69 -14.10
C TYR A 40 12.02 -10.67 -13.96
N CYS A 41 11.19 -10.84 -12.93
CA CYS A 41 10.10 -9.90 -12.62
C CYS A 41 10.66 -8.57 -12.10
N GLY A 42 9.82 -7.54 -12.01
CA GLY A 42 10.26 -6.20 -11.59
C GLY A 42 10.93 -6.11 -10.21
N GLN A 43 10.74 -7.12 -9.34
CA GLN A 43 11.40 -7.23 -8.03
C GLN A 43 12.78 -7.91 -8.14
N HIS A 44 12.90 -9.01 -8.89
CA HIS A 44 14.16 -9.74 -9.06
C HIS A 44 15.01 -9.26 -10.24
N LEU A 45 14.54 -8.28 -11.02
CA LEU A 45 15.31 -7.63 -12.08
C LEU A 45 16.54 -6.89 -11.55
N VAL A 46 16.54 -6.55 -10.25
CA VAL A 46 17.67 -5.87 -9.59
C VAL A 46 18.96 -6.67 -9.70
N GLU A 47 18.87 -8.01 -9.68
CA GLU A 47 20.05 -8.88 -9.74
C GLU A 47 20.69 -8.92 -11.14
N GLU A 48 19.90 -8.83 -12.22
CA GLU A 48 20.42 -8.71 -13.59
C GLU A 48 21.11 -7.35 -13.84
N ASN A 49 20.68 -6.29 -13.14
CA ASN A 49 21.17 -4.93 -13.36
C ASN A 49 22.50 -4.61 -12.67
N SER A 50 23.09 -5.55 -11.94
CA SER A 50 24.35 -5.36 -11.21
C SER A 50 25.55 -5.10 -12.12
N GLN A 51 25.47 -5.45 -13.41
CA GLN A 51 26.62 -5.39 -14.31
C GLN A 51 26.50 -4.37 -15.46
N GLU A 52 25.31 -3.95 -15.91
CA GLU A 52 25.26 -3.20 -17.18
C GLU A 52 23.97 -2.42 -17.49
N THR A 53 23.49 -1.55 -16.59
CA THR A 53 22.34 -0.66 -16.93
C THR A 53 22.66 0.82 -16.89
N THR A 54 22.91 1.35 -18.08
CA THR A 54 22.93 2.77 -18.39
C THR A 54 21.50 3.37 -18.25
N GLY A 55 21.37 4.35 -17.36
CA GLY A 55 20.35 5.42 -17.37
C GLY A 55 18.88 5.09 -17.05
N GLN A 56 18.29 4.01 -17.56
CA GLN A 56 16.82 3.84 -17.56
C GLN A 56 16.26 2.76 -16.61
N HIS A 57 17.12 1.93 -16.04
CA HIS A 57 16.70 0.83 -15.17
C HIS A 57 17.44 0.77 -13.84
N LYS A 58 18.31 1.74 -13.57
CA LYS A 58 18.97 1.86 -12.28
C LYS A 58 17.93 2.20 -11.22
N ARG A 59 17.78 1.31 -10.24
CA ARG A 59 16.97 1.55 -9.05
C ARG A 59 17.86 2.13 -7.96
N ILE A 60 17.41 3.19 -7.33
CA ILE A 60 18.07 3.83 -6.20
C ILE A 60 17.17 3.71 -4.96
N PRO A 61 17.74 3.63 -3.74
CA PRO A 61 16.95 3.75 -2.52
C PRO A 61 16.23 5.10 -2.51
N CYS A 62 15.02 5.15 -1.96
CA CYS A 62 14.30 6.41 -1.85
C CYS A 62 15.02 7.35 -0.87
N PRO A 63 15.17 8.65 -1.21
CA PRO A 63 15.85 9.61 -0.35
C PRO A 63 15.04 9.98 0.91
N LEU A 64 13.72 9.73 0.93
CA LEU A 64 12.86 9.99 2.08
C LEU A 64 12.78 8.80 3.06
N ASP A 65 12.86 7.57 2.53
CA ASP A 65 12.89 6.35 3.34
C ASP A 65 13.72 5.27 2.63
N PRO A 66 14.87 4.85 3.18
CA PRO A 66 15.73 3.85 2.54
C PRO A 66 15.12 2.43 2.52
N LYS A 67 13.96 2.20 3.15
CA LYS A 67 13.29 0.89 3.17
C LYS A 67 12.71 0.46 1.82
N HIS A 68 12.54 1.38 0.86
CA HIS A 68 12.08 1.06 -0.49
C HIS A 68 12.96 1.69 -1.56
N SER A 69 12.81 1.21 -2.80
CA SER A 69 13.57 1.69 -3.95
C SER A 69 12.66 2.21 -5.07
N CYS A 70 13.16 3.17 -5.83
CA CYS A 70 12.52 3.75 -7.00
C CYS A 70 13.48 3.76 -8.19
N PHE A 71 12.98 3.97 -9.41
CA PHE A 71 13.86 4.14 -10.57
C PHE A 71 14.43 5.55 -10.58
N GLU A 72 15.73 5.68 -10.90
CA GLU A 72 16.46 6.97 -10.92
C GLU A 72 15.75 8.00 -11.80
N HIS A 73 15.34 7.62 -13.01
CA HIS A 73 14.62 8.51 -13.94
C HIS A 73 13.18 8.84 -13.53
N ARG A 74 12.62 8.14 -12.53
CA ARG A 74 11.25 8.40 -12.01
C ARG A 74 11.28 8.93 -10.59
N LEU A 75 12.43 9.38 -10.09
CA LEU A 75 12.57 9.89 -8.74
C LEU A 75 11.63 11.08 -8.48
N GLU A 76 11.55 12.04 -9.40
CA GLU A 76 10.69 13.22 -9.26
C GLU A 76 9.22 12.83 -9.08
N HIS A 77 8.71 11.95 -9.95
CA HIS A 77 7.34 11.45 -9.82
C HIS A 77 7.16 10.65 -8.53
N HIS A 78 8.12 9.79 -8.18
CA HIS A 78 8.10 9.02 -6.95
C HIS A 78 7.95 9.90 -5.70
N LEU A 79 8.68 11.02 -5.62
CA LEU A 79 8.60 11.95 -4.48
C LEU A 79 7.20 12.52 -4.28
N THR A 80 6.41 12.71 -5.35
CA THR A 80 5.04 13.23 -5.24
C THR A 80 4.06 12.22 -4.63
N ILE A 81 4.28 10.93 -4.87
CA ILE A 81 3.40 9.82 -4.43
C ILE A 81 3.96 9.03 -3.24
N CYS A 82 5.13 9.40 -2.74
CA CYS A 82 5.82 8.65 -1.70
C CYS A 82 5.04 8.72 -0.37
N ASN A 83 4.80 7.58 0.28
CA ASN A 83 4.17 7.55 1.61
C ASN A 83 5.04 8.21 2.70
N ALA A 84 6.36 8.24 2.50
CA ALA A 84 7.28 8.93 3.40
C ALA A 84 7.31 10.45 3.18
N ARG A 85 6.54 10.97 2.20
CA ARG A 85 6.39 12.41 2.01
C ARG A 85 5.66 13.00 3.20
N VAL A 86 6.26 14.03 3.77
CA VAL A 86 5.62 14.83 4.81
C VAL A 86 4.50 15.66 4.16
N VAL A 87 3.25 15.36 4.49
CA VAL A 87 2.10 16.17 4.07
C VAL A 87 1.80 17.13 5.21
N MET A 88 2.23 18.40 5.10
CA MET A 88 2.08 19.35 6.22
C MET A 88 0.76 20.12 6.22
N ASP A 89 -0.01 20.13 5.12
CA ASP A 89 -1.06 21.14 4.95
C ASP A 89 -2.46 20.56 4.69
N LEU A 90 -2.85 19.51 5.41
CA LEU A 90 -4.26 19.08 5.43
C LEU A 90 -4.99 19.77 6.60
N PRO A 91 -6.15 20.42 6.39
CA PRO A 91 -6.89 21.09 7.46
C PRO A 91 -7.27 20.16 8.63
N HIS A 92 -7.40 18.87 8.35
CA HIS A 92 -7.75 17.84 9.34
C HIS A 92 -6.51 17.17 9.96
N LEU A 93 -5.30 17.46 9.47
CA LEU A 93 -4.07 16.91 10.03
C LEU A 93 -3.56 17.84 11.12
N ARG A 94 -3.79 17.45 12.37
CA ARG A 94 -3.14 18.07 13.52
C ARG A 94 -1.90 17.25 13.89
N PRO A 95 -0.67 17.73 13.61
CA PRO A 95 0.54 17.00 13.98
C PRO A 95 0.60 16.79 15.49
N ASN A 96 1.17 15.65 15.91
CA ASN A 96 1.38 15.30 17.32
C ASN A 96 0.09 15.22 18.18
N CYS A 97 -1.09 15.07 17.58
CA CYS A 97 -2.36 14.98 18.33
C CYS A 97 -2.44 13.78 19.29
N ASN A 98 -1.69 12.71 19.00
CA ASN A 98 -1.57 11.51 19.85
C ASN A 98 -0.26 11.47 20.64
N LEU A 99 0.61 12.49 20.51
CA LEU A 99 1.88 12.53 21.23
C LEU A 99 1.58 12.91 22.68
N ARG A 100 1.81 11.98 23.61
CA ARG A 100 1.79 12.29 25.04
C ARG A 100 3.07 13.04 25.39
N VAL A 101 2.97 14.14 26.10
CA VAL A 101 4.16 14.86 26.59
C VAL A 101 4.69 14.07 27.79
N CYS A 102 6.01 13.94 27.91
CA CYS A 102 6.61 13.33 29.10
C CYS A 102 6.17 14.13 30.34
N GLY A 103 5.46 13.47 31.26
CA GLY A 103 4.93 14.09 32.48
C GLY A 103 3.41 14.16 32.54
N ASP A 104 2.70 13.83 31.46
CA ASP A 104 1.25 13.62 31.52
C ASP A 104 0.96 12.36 32.34
N ASP A 105 0.22 12.50 33.44
CA ASP A 105 -0.28 11.37 34.24
C ASP A 105 -0.94 10.37 33.30
N VAL A 106 -0.37 9.16 33.21
CA VAL A 106 -0.97 8.09 32.41
C VAL A 106 -2.31 7.78 33.07
N PRO A 107 -3.47 8.04 32.43
CA PRO A 107 -4.73 7.62 33.00
C PRO A 107 -4.65 6.10 33.14
N SER A 108 -4.80 5.62 34.38
CA SER A 108 -4.79 4.19 34.69
C SER A 108 -5.82 3.51 33.80
N LYS A 109 -5.39 2.50 33.03
CA LYS A 109 -6.29 1.73 32.18
C LYS A 109 -7.15 0.85 33.09
N VAL A 110 -8.37 1.29 33.35
CA VAL A 110 -9.37 0.54 34.10
C VAL A 110 -10.02 -0.48 33.15
N PRO A 111 -10.02 -1.78 33.46
CA PRO A 111 -10.69 -2.77 32.63
C PRO A 111 -12.20 -2.57 32.67
N LEU A 112 -12.87 -2.79 31.54
CA LEU A 112 -14.31 -2.57 31.40
C LEU A 112 -15.14 -3.39 32.41
N SER A 113 -14.66 -4.58 32.76
CA SER A 113 -15.27 -5.49 33.74
C SER A 113 -15.25 -4.99 35.19
N SER A 114 -14.43 -3.98 35.49
CA SER A 114 -14.37 -3.38 36.83
C SER A 114 -15.30 -2.18 37.00
N LEU A 115 -15.97 -1.77 35.93
CA LEU A 115 -16.95 -0.69 35.97
C LEU A 115 -18.32 -1.25 36.39
N PRO A 116 -19.08 -0.53 37.24
CA PRO A 116 -20.42 -0.94 37.60
C PRO A 116 -21.37 -0.80 36.42
N ASP A 117 -22.40 -1.66 36.38
CA ASP A 117 -23.38 -1.72 35.30
C ASP A 117 -24.07 -0.37 35.04
N GLU A 118 -24.32 0.42 36.08
CA GLU A 118 -24.92 1.76 35.97
C GLU A 118 -24.08 2.68 35.07
N VAL A 119 -22.75 2.65 35.19
CA VAL A 119 -21.84 3.45 34.36
C VAL A 119 -21.85 2.97 32.92
N LEU A 120 -21.90 1.64 32.71
CA LEU A 120 -21.97 1.05 31.38
C LEU A 120 -23.29 1.39 30.67
N LEU A 121 -24.41 1.28 31.38
CA LEU A 121 -25.73 1.62 30.86
C LEU A 121 -25.83 3.13 30.53
N ALA A 122 -25.33 4.00 31.39
CA ALA A 122 -25.29 5.44 31.12
C ALA A 122 -24.44 5.76 29.88
N PHE A 123 -23.33 5.04 29.69
CA PHE A 123 -22.49 5.17 28.49
C PHE A 123 -23.22 4.70 27.22
N ILE A 124 -23.90 3.55 27.28
CA ILE A 124 -24.72 3.02 26.18
C ILE A 124 -25.80 4.03 25.78
N SER A 125 -26.58 4.55 26.73
CA SER A 125 -27.61 5.55 26.45
C SER A 125 -27.05 6.85 25.89
N LYS A 126 -25.80 7.21 26.22
CA LYS A 126 -25.12 8.35 25.59
C LYS A 126 -24.80 8.06 24.12
N LEU A 127 -24.30 6.86 23.80
CA LEU A 127 -24.03 6.46 22.42
C LEU A 127 -25.30 6.43 21.58
N GLU A 128 -26.37 5.83 22.09
CA GLU A 128 -27.67 5.77 21.42
C GLU A 128 -28.21 7.16 21.08
N ARG A 129 -28.10 8.12 22.00
CA ARG A 129 -28.50 9.51 21.73
C ARG A 129 -27.68 10.18 20.64
N ILE A 130 -26.36 9.98 20.64
CA ILE A 130 -25.47 10.54 19.61
C ILE A 130 -25.78 9.91 18.24
N HIS A 131 -26.02 8.60 18.20
CA HIS A 131 -26.38 7.89 16.98
C HIS A 131 -27.76 8.29 16.46
N ALA A 132 -28.76 8.43 17.34
CA ALA A 132 -30.09 8.91 16.98
C ALA A 132 -30.04 10.32 16.37
N GLY A 133 -29.19 11.21 16.91
CA GLY A 133 -28.96 12.55 16.35
C GLY A 133 -28.19 12.58 15.02
N ASN A 134 -27.40 11.53 14.74
CA ASN A 134 -26.59 11.39 13.52
C ASN A 134 -27.22 10.46 12.47
N ALA A 135 -28.48 10.07 12.63
CA ALA A 135 -29.19 9.11 11.77
C ALA A 135 -29.35 9.56 10.30
N LEU A 136 -28.93 10.78 9.93
CA LEU A 136 -28.96 11.28 8.55
C LEU A 136 -27.78 10.80 7.67
N LEU A 137 -26.79 10.06 8.21
CA LEU A 137 -25.64 9.58 7.43
C LEU A 137 -25.47 8.05 7.39
N GLN A 138 -26.40 7.27 7.93
CA GLN A 138 -26.36 5.81 7.80
C GLN A 138 -27.14 5.39 6.54
N THR A 139 -26.44 5.29 5.40
CA THR A 139 -26.87 4.35 4.36
C THR A 139 -26.93 2.96 5.00
N PRO A 140 -28.05 2.24 4.92
CA PRO A 140 -28.14 0.92 5.53
C PRO A 140 -27.14 -0.01 4.82
N LEU A 141 -26.12 -0.45 5.55
CA LEU A 141 -25.37 -1.65 5.19
C LEU A 141 -26.32 -2.83 5.42
N THR A 142 -27.21 -3.08 4.45
CA THR A 142 -27.92 -4.34 4.39
C THR A 142 -26.87 -5.42 4.21
N LEU A 143 -26.60 -6.17 5.28
CA LEU A 143 -25.94 -7.46 5.22
C LEU A 143 -26.86 -8.41 4.45
N SER A 144 -26.86 -8.31 3.13
CA SER A 144 -27.22 -9.45 2.30
C SER A 144 -26.06 -10.44 2.45
N GLU A 145 -26.31 -11.55 3.14
CA GLU A 145 -25.42 -12.71 3.20
C GLU A 145 -25.19 -13.25 1.78
N SER A 146 -24.22 -12.68 1.06
CA SER A 146 -23.67 -13.24 -0.19
C SER A 146 -22.57 -12.34 -0.72
N ARG A 147 -21.62 -11.96 0.13
CA ARG A 147 -20.31 -11.50 -0.35
C ARG A 147 -19.27 -11.59 0.75
N PHE A 148 -18.88 -12.83 1.00
CA PHE A 148 -17.58 -13.14 1.59
C PHE A 148 -16.51 -12.27 0.94
N PHE A 149 -15.99 -11.33 1.73
CA PHE A 149 -14.60 -10.92 1.81
C PHE A 149 -13.68 -11.55 0.74
N VAL A 150 -13.54 -10.87 -0.42
CA VAL A 150 -12.31 -10.95 -1.21
C VAL A 150 -11.48 -9.74 -0.83
N TRP A 151 -10.91 -9.81 0.38
CA TRP A 151 -9.77 -8.99 0.75
C TRP A 151 -8.84 -9.81 1.65
N MET A 152 -8.16 -10.76 1.03
CA MET A 152 -6.95 -11.35 1.58
C MET A 152 -6.11 -11.89 0.42
N ARG A 153 -5.05 -11.13 0.14
CA ARG A 153 -3.70 -11.53 -0.31
C ARG A 153 -3.54 -12.76 -1.21
#